data_AF-A0AAJ1DGE3-F1
#
_entry.id   AF-A0AAJ1DGE3-F1
#
_cell.length_a   1.000
_cell.length_b   1.000
_cell.length_c   1.000
_cell.angle_alpha   90.00
_cell.angle_beta   90.00
_cell.angle_gamma   90.00
#
_symmetry.space_group_name_H-M   'P 1'
#
loop_
_entity.id
_entity.type
_entity.pdbx_description
1 polymer ?
#
loop_
_entity_poly.entity_id
_entity_poly.type
_entity_poly.pdbx_seq_one_letter_code
_entity_poly.pdbx_strand_id
1 'polypeptide(L)' 'MKNSSTSKSVTVYIRGKKAGSRTMSRKAIAHSAMNNAKASFEIEGHRYSNSDWSKIMKIADQLEAVI' A
#
# COMPACT_ATOMS: atom_id res chain seq x y z
N MET A 1 -3.06 -27.28 4.88
CA MET A 1 -3.04 -25.79 4.82
C MET A 1 -3.72 -25.36 3.54
N LYS A 2 -4.79 -24.56 3.60
CA LYS A 2 -5.41 -24.00 2.40
C LYS A 2 -4.54 -22.85 1.92
N ASN A 3 -3.73 -23.07 0.88
CA ASN A 3 -3.09 -21.98 0.15
C ASN A 3 -4.17 -21.20 -0.57
N SER A 4 -4.73 -20.18 0.07
CA SER A 4 -5.53 -19.19 -0.64
C SER A 4 -4.58 -18.46 -1.58
N SER A 5 -4.65 -18.77 -2.88
CA SER A 5 -3.95 -18.00 -3.90
C SER A 5 -4.58 -16.61 -3.92
N THR A 6 -4.10 -15.71 -3.07
CA THR A 6 -4.53 -14.31 -3.07
C THR A 6 -4.26 -13.77 -4.47
N SER A 7 -5.35 -13.39 -5.16
CA SER A 7 -5.26 -12.85 -6.51
C SER A 7 -4.26 -11.70 -6.51
N LYS A 8 -3.28 -11.76 -7.43
CA LYS A 8 -2.22 -10.75 -7.59
C LYS A 8 -2.78 -9.36 -7.91
N SER A 9 -4.03 -9.29 -8.34
CA SER A 9 -4.79 -8.08 -8.64
C SER A 9 -6.10 -8.00 -7.87
N VAL A 10 -6.58 -6.79 -7.70
CA VAL A 10 -7.90 -6.48 -7.14
C VAL A 10 -8.59 -5.45 -8.03
N THR A 11 -9.91 -5.55 -8.13
CA THR A 11 -10.74 -4.58 -8.84
C THR A 11 -11.25 -3.54 -7.84
N VAL A 12 -10.83 -2.30 -8.03
CA VAL A 12 -11.28 -1.15 -7.21
C VAL A 12 -12.46 -0.50 -7.89
N TYR A 13 -13.57 -0.34 -7.15
CA TYR A 13 -14.75 0.37 -7.63
C TYR A 13 -14.70 1.84 -7.20
N ILE A 14 -14.67 2.74 -8.17
CA ILE A 14 -14.66 4.19 -7.98
C ILE A 14 -16.11 4.68 -7.99
N ARG A 15 -16.50 5.44 -6.98
CA ARG A 15 -17.82 6.06 -6.85
C ARG A 15 -17.75 7.56 -7.16
N GLY A 16 -18.88 8.18 -7.55
CA GLY A 16 -18.99 9.62 -7.82
C GLY A 16 -19.04 9.98 -9.31
N LYS A 17 -18.84 11.27 -9.66
CA LYS A 17 -18.95 11.77 -11.06
C LYS A 17 -18.04 11.08 -12.07
N LYS A 18 -16.99 10.38 -11.61
CA LYS A 18 -16.10 9.53 -12.41
C LYS A 18 -16.23 8.06 -12.03
N ALA A 19 -17.48 7.59 -11.90
CA ALA A 19 -17.78 6.22 -11.51
C ALA A 19 -17.18 5.21 -12.49
N GLY A 20 -16.73 4.07 -11.96
CA GLY A 20 -16.16 3.00 -12.77
C GLY A 20 -15.46 1.96 -11.92
N SER A 21 -14.73 1.05 -12.57
CA SER A 21 -13.84 0.13 -11.86
C SER A 21 -12.48 0.07 -12.54
N ARG A 22 -11.45 -0.19 -11.73
CA ARG A 22 -10.08 -0.35 -12.22
C ARG A 22 -9.44 -1.56 -11.58
N THR A 23 -8.96 -2.47 -12.40
CA THR A 23 -8.11 -3.57 -11.92
C THR A 23 -6.71 -3.05 -11.68
N MET A 24 -6.18 -3.31 -10.49
CA MET A 24 -4.83 -2.90 -10.08
C MET A 24 -4.12 -4.07 -9.41
N SER A 25 -2.79 -4.10 -9.50
CA SER A 25 -2.02 -5.08 -8.74
C SER A 25 -2.06 -4.74 -7.25
N ARG A 26 -2.04 -5.76 -6.39
CA ARG A 26 -1.93 -5.55 -4.94
C ARG A 26 -0.69 -4.77 -4.58
N LYS A 27 0.43 -5.03 -5.27
CA LYS A 27 1.68 -4.28 -5.11
C LYS A 27 1.51 -2.79 -5.39
N ALA A 28 0.76 -2.41 -6.43
CA ALA A 28 0.51 -1.00 -6.73
C ALA A 28 -0.34 -0.33 -5.62
N ILE A 29 -1.30 -1.05 -5.05
CA ILE A 29 -2.12 -0.54 -3.93
C ILE A 29 -1.27 -0.39 -2.67
N ALA A 30 -0.47 -1.40 -2.32
CA ALA A 30 0.43 -1.33 -1.17
C ALA A 30 1.40 -0.14 -1.31
N HIS A 31 2.00 0.04 -2.49
CA HIS A 31 2.89 1.16 -2.74
C HIS A 31 2.17 2.52 -2.62
N SER A 32 0.93 2.62 -3.14
CA SER A 32 0.10 3.83 -2.99
C SER A 32 -0.24 4.12 -1.52
N ALA A 33 -0.63 3.09 -0.77
CA ALA A 33 -0.93 3.22 0.67
C ALA A 33 0.29 3.67 1.47
N MET A 34 1.48 3.11 1.18
CA MET A 34 2.72 3.52 1.83
C MET A 34 3.09 4.97 1.48
N ASN A 35 2.95 5.39 0.22
CA ASN A 35 3.20 6.79 -0.16
C ASN A 35 2.25 7.75 0.54
N ASN A 36 0.97 7.38 0.66
CA ASN A 36 0.00 8.16 1.43
C ASN A 36 0.37 8.23 2.91
N ALA A 37 0.82 7.12 3.52
CA ALA A 37 1.28 7.11 4.90
C ALA A 37 2.49 8.04 5.11
N LYS A 38 3.46 8.03 4.19
CA LYS A 38 4.60 8.96 4.22
C LYS A 38 4.13 10.42 4.18
N ALA A 39 3.23 10.74 3.25
CA ALA A 39 2.68 12.08 3.12
C ALA A 39 1.90 12.50 4.37
N SER A 40 1.13 11.60 5.00
CA SER A 40 0.44 11.86 6.27
C SER A 40 1.43 12.24 7.37
N PHE A 41 2.54 11.51 7.53
CA PHE A 41 3.58 11.86 8.48
C PHE A 41 4.23 13.23 8.17
N GLU A 42 4.47 13.51 6.89
CA GLU A 42 5.04 14.81 6.48
C GLU A 42 4.11 15.99 6.81
N ILE A 43 2.78 15.80 6.71
CA ILE A 43 1.77 16.79 7.11
C ILE A 43 1.81 17.04 8.62
N GLU A 44 2.08 16.00 9.42
CA GLU A 44 2.26 16.11 10.88
C GLU A 44 3.63 16.70 11.28
N GLY A 45 4.49 17.03 10.30
CA GLY A 45 5.81 17.61 10.53
C GLY A 45 6.94 16.57 10.66
N HIS A 46 6.64 15.28 10.51
CA HIS A 46 7.62 14.20 10.53
C HIS A 46 8.21 13.99 9.13
N ARG A 47 9.48 14.37 8.95
CA ARG A 47 10.19 14.16 7.69
C ARG A 47 11.08 12.92 7.77
N TYR A 48 10.75 11.92 6.97
CA TYR A 48 11.59 10.73 6.80
C TYR A 48 12.45 10.85 5.55
N SER A 49 13.76 10.64 5.72
CA SER A 49 14.66 10.46 4.59
C SER A 49 14.24 9.26 3.74
N ASN A 50 14.66 9.20 2.47
CA ASN A 50 14.34 8.05 1.62
C ASN A 50 14.93 6.74 2.17
N SER A 51 16.09 6.79 2.81
CA SER A 51 16.71 5.61 3.44
C SER A 51 15.92 5.13 4.66
N ASP A 52 15.47 6.04 5.52
CA ASP A 52 14.69 5.67 6.71
C ASP A 52 13.30 5.17 6.33
N TRP A 53 12.67 5.80 5.33
CA TRP A 53 11.41 5.31 4.79
C TRP A 53 11.55 3.90 4.19
N SER A 54 12.64 3.63 3.47
CA SER A 54 12.91 2.29 2.93
C SER A 54 13.06 1.23 4.03
N LYS A 55 13.64 1.58 5.20
CA LYS A 55 13.69 0.67 6.35
C LYS A 55 12.30 0.38 6.92
N ILE A 56 11.46 1.41 7.07
CA ILE A 56 10.06 1.25 7.52
C ILE A 56 9.30 0.32 6.57
N MET A 57 9.41 0.52 5.26
CA MET A 57 8.78 -0.35 4.27
C MET A 57 9.26 -1.80 4.38
N LYS A 58 10.58 -2.01 4.56
CA LYS A 58 11.13 -3.36 4.74
C LYS A 58 10.59 -4.06 5.98
N ILE A 59 10.42 -3.34 7.09
CA ILE A 59 9.81 -3.88 8.32
C ILE A 59 8.34 -4.21 8.09
N ALA A 60 7.60 -3.37 7.36
CA ALA A 60 6.21 -3.64 7.02
C ALA A 60 6.05 -4.91 6.17
N ASP A 61 6.93 -5.10 5.16
CA ASP A 61 6.97 -6.32 4.35
C ASP A 61 7.28 -7.57 5.21
N GLN A 62 8.19 -7.43 6.18
CA GLN A 62 8.51 -8.52 7.13
C GLN A 62 7.34 -8.83 8.07
N LEU A 63 6.61 -7.83 8.52
CA LEU A 63 5.45 -7.99 9.38
C LEU A 63 4.31 -8.71 8.65
N GLU A 64 4.06 -8.36 7.37
CA GLU A 64 3.08 -9.05 6.51
C GLU A 64 3.40 -10.55 6.38
N ALA A 65 4.68 -10.93 6.37
CA ALA A 65 5.08 -12.33 6.23
C ALA A 65 4.83 -13.20 7.49
N VAL A 66 4.56 -12.59 8.64
CA VAL A 66 4.40 -13.28 9.94
C VAL A 66 2.93 -13.40 10.37
N ILE A 67 2.01 -12.71 9.70
CA ILE A 67 0.57 -12.65 10.02
C ILE A 67 -0.22 -13.44 8.97
#